data_AF-A0A1H8FJW3-F1
#
_entry.id   AF-A0A1H8FJW3-F1
#
_cell.length_a   1.000
_cell.length_b   1.000
_cell.length_c   1.000
_cell.angle_alpha   90.00
_cell.angle_beta   90.00
_cell.angle_gamma   90.00
#
_symmetry.space_group_name_H-M   'P 1'
#
loop_
_entity.id
_entity.type
_entity.pdbx_description
1 polymer ?
#
loop_
_entity_poly.entity_id
_entity_poly.type
_entity_poly.pdbx_seq_one_letter_code
_entity_poly.pdbx_strand_id
1 'polypeptide(L)'
;MRKISYILISGCITLSIIGCDETFDTSNTSEGILSLSENGLTILQSYNVGEKYNADLWIQHGGLELNNSTVTFTVDKSLLDSLNTADGTSYQILPEDCYQMTNTTVNVSAGDRLAKGTIVYDPTKIHALCGYDNVQYILPLKASTTGEKLNPDRSTLLLGFKVSEPIVTIINDGIQEINVDNVKELPITIGVPFSNKWNINCTLVNNQSVVDTYNSANQTYFSLLPAECYTKPESPSLSQGVDQTTVSYKLKDNILPGNYMLPVQIGEVTSDATIRADKDTYTGFCIIKEGTKISKSGWEVLSFTTQEASGEGAGNGLAKCLIDGDTETFWHAKWQGGSDPLPYDIVIDMKQNIQIAQVELLPRGRGSNNPIKVVEFAASEDNVNWTPIGRFGFTNQDAALEYYVKSIKARYIRLTIPDDGGNSTVAAIRELDVKGTIIN
;
A
#
# COMPACT_ATOMS: atom_id res chain seq x y z
N MET A 1 -16.20 4.30 13.71
CA MET A 1 -16.80 3.89 15.01
C MET A 1 -15.89 2.89 15.69
N ARG A 2 -15.22 3.31 16.77
CA ARG A 2 -14.80 2.54 17.97
C ARG A 2 -13.84 3.46 18.74
N LYS A 3 -14.40 4.29 19.62
CA LYS A 3 -13.64 5.07 20.59
C LYS A 3 -13.42 4.19 21.81
N ILE A 4 -12.16 3.96 22.17
CA ILE A 4 -11.77 3.27 23.40
C ILE A 4 -11.75 4.32 24.50
N SER A 5 -12.67 4.18 25.45
CA SER A 5 -12.76 5.04 26.64
C SER A 5 -11.89 4.47 27.76
N TYR A 6 -11.01 5.31 28.30
CA TYR A 6 -10.32 5.08 29.56
C TYR A 6 -11.30 5.27 30.73
N ILE A 7 -11.37 4.31 31.66
CA ILE A 7 -12.00 4.50 32.97
C ILE A 7 -10.97 4.12 34.03
N LEU A 8 -10.53 5.15 34.77
CA LEU A 8 -9.90 5.03 36.08
C LEU A 8 -10.92 4.43 37.05
N ILE A 9 -10.53 3.39 37.78
CA ILE A 9 -11.24 2.98 38.99
C ILE A 9 -10.39 3.41 40.19
N SER A 10 -10.85 4.50 40.81
CA SER A 10 -10.53 4.89 42.18
C SER A 10 -11.43 4.08 43.11
N GLY A 11 -10.83 3.35 44.04
CA GLY A 11 -11.54 2.58 45.06
C GLY A 11 -10.79 2.64 46.38
N CYS A 12 -11.00 3.70 47.15
CA CYS A 12 -10.78 3.69 48.60
C CYS A 12 -11.80 2.76 49.24
N ILE A 13 -11.41 1.92 50.21
CA ILE A 13 -12.22 1.58 51.41
C ILE A 13 -11.34 0.87 52.47
N THR A 14 -11.20 1.59 53.58
CA THR A 14 -11.12 1.21 55.00
C THR A 14 -9.98 0.31 55.53
N LEU A 15 -9.15 0.95 56.37
CA LEU A 15 -8.40 0.37 57.47
C LEU A 15 -9.33 -0.29 58.51
N SER A 16 -9.06 -1.55 58.83
CA SER A 16 -9.43 -2.21 60.08
C SER A 16 -8.18 -2.91 60.62
N ILE A 17 -7.74 -2.52 61.82
CA ILE A 17 -6.59 -3.12 62.50
C ILE A 17 -7.14 -4.00 63.63
N ILE A 18 -7.01 -5.32 63.51
CA ILE A 18 -6.76 -6.31 64.57
C ILE A 18 -6.12 -7.49 63.83
N GLY A 19 -4.81 -7.75 63.92
CA GLY A 19 -4.18 -8.36 65.08
C GLY A 19 -4.18 -9.88 64.96
N CYS A 20 -3.50 -10.43 63.94
CA CYS A 20 -2.98 -11.80 63.94
C CYS A 20 -1.47 -11.69 63.80
N ASP A 21 -0.79 -12.24 64.81
CA ASP A 21 0.64 -12.31 64.98
C ASP A 21 1.20 -13.28 63.93
N GLU A 22 1.62 -12.75 62.78
CA GLU A 22 2.79 -13.26 62.09
C GLU A 22 3.73 -12.08 61.97
N THR A 23 4.81 -12.14 62.74
CA THR A 23 6.04 -11.45 62.39
C THR A 23 6.35 -11.80 60.95
N PHE A 24 5.99 -10.91 60.00
CA PHE A 24 6.60 -10.94 58.70
C PHE A 24 8.07 -10.72 58.97
N ASP A 25 8.81 -11.81 58.90
CA ASP A 25 10.24 -11.79 58.94
C ASP A 25 10.72 -10.93 57.76
N THR A 26 11.00 -9.67 58.06
CA THR A 26 11.62 -8.75 57.10
C THR A 26 13.10 -9.08 56.91
N SER A 27 13.63 -10.12 57.57
CA SER A 27 14.96 -10.68 57.31
C SER A 27 15.01 -11.57 56.07
N ASN A 28 13.95 -11.60 55.25
CA ASN A 28 14.00 -12.22 53.92
C ASN A 28 14.91 -11.40 52.97
N THR A 29 16.19 -11.42 53.30
CA THR A 29 17.34 -10.91 52.58
C THR A 29 17.50 -11.81 51.37
N SER A 30 16.71 -11.56 50.34
CA SER A 30 16.97 -12.21 49.06
C SER A 30 18.40 -11.85 48.65
N GLU A 31 19.28 -12.86 48.68
CA GLU A 31 20.66 -12.75 48.23
C GLU A 31 20.68 -12.14 46.82
N GLY A 32 21.66 -11.29 46.55
CA GLY A 32 21.85 -10.72 45.23
C GLY A 32 22.02 -11.81 44.16
N ILE A 33 21.32 -11.62 43.04
CA ILE A 33 21.36 -12.51 41.89
C ILE A 33 21.49 -11.69 40.60
N LEU A 34 22.43 -12.11 39.77
CA LEU A 34 22.63 -11.55 38.44
C LEU A 34 21.80 -12.33 37.42
N SER A 35 21.26 -11.64 36.42
CA SER A 35 20.53 -12.28 35.32
C SER A 35 20.72 -11.48 34.04
N LEU A 36 20.83 -12.14 32.90
CA LEU A 36 20.72 -11.44 31.62
C LEU A 36 19.30 -10.94 31.41
N SER A 37 19.13 -9.70 30.94
CA SER A 37 17.81 -9.11 30.66
C SER A 37 17.08 -9.81 29.52
N GLU A 38 17.83 -10.43 28.61
CA GLU A 38 17.33 -11.25 27.51
C GLU A 38 17.86 -12.67 27.68
N ASN A 39 17.07 -13.64 27.23
CA ASN A 39 17.44 -15.05 27.26
C ASN A 39 16.91 -15.73 26.00
N GLY A 40 17.70 -16.63 25.41
CA GLY A 40 17.38 -17.28 24.14
C GLY A 40 17.80 -16.46 22.93
N LEU A 41 17.14 -16.72 21.79
CA LEU A 41 17.45 -16.10 20.50
C LEU A 41 16.79 -14.71 20.37
N THR A 42 17.61 -13.67 20.32
CA THR A 42 17.23 -12.30 19.98
C THR A 42 17.71 -11.96 18.58
N ILE A 43 16.82 -11.49 17.71
CA ILE A 43 17.19 -11.02 16.36
C ILE A 43 17.41 -9.50 16.39
N LEU A 44 18.63 -9.08 16.05
CA LEU A 44 19.03 -7.70 15.92
C LEU A 44 18.87 -7.23 14.48
N GLN A 45 18.06 -6.19 14.28
CA GLN A 45 17.87 -5.55 12.99
C GLN A 45 18.90 -4.41 12.81
N SER A 46 19.56 -4.38 11.65
CA SER A 46 20.51 -3.32 11.27
C SER A 46 20.38 -2.97 9.79
N TYR A 47 21.02 -1.87 9.38
CA TYR A 47 21.04 -1.43 7.98
C TYR A 47 22.46 -1.27 7.47
N ASN A 48 22.70 -1.66 6.22
CA ASN A 48 24.04 -1.57 5.62
C ASN A 48 24.37 -0.16 5.13
N VAL A 49 24.43 0.79 6.06
CA VAL A 49 24.70 2.20 5.78
C VAL A 49 26.20 2.56 5.91
N GLY A 50 27.09 1.57 5.93
CA GLY A 50 28.53 1.75 6.11
C GLY A 50 28.98 2.05 7.54
N GLU A 51 28.06 1.99 8.51
CA GLU A 51 28.31 2.23 9.93
C GLU A 51 28.26 0.92 10.73
N LYS A 52 29.03 0.86 11.82
CA LYS A 52 28.96 -0.25 12.78
C LYS A 52 27.81 -0.04 13.76
N TYR A 53 27.28 -1.14 14.26
CA TYR A 53 26.16 -1.16 15.21
C TYR A 53 26.59 -1.74 16.55
N ASN A 54 25.89 -1.34 17.61
CA ASN A 54 26.09 -1.85 18.95
C ASN A 54 24.99 -2.87 19.30
N ALA A 55 25.40 -3.99 19.87
CA ALA A 55 24.54 -4.92 20.58
C ALA A 55 24.79 -4.77 22.09
N ASP A 56 23.81 -4.25 22.81
CA ASP A 56 23.91 -4.06 24.25
C ASP A 56 23.60 -5.36 25.00
N LEU A 57 24.50 -5.74 25.90
CA LEU A 57 24.41 -6.94 26.73
C LEU A 57 23.93 -6.55 28.13
N TRP A 58 22.62 -6.50 28.32
CA TRP A 58 22.03 -6.01 29.58
C TRP A 58 22.06 -7.07 30.69
N ILE A 59 22.48 -6.65 31.87
CA ILE A 59 22.58 -7.45 33.09
C ILE A 59 21.69 -6.80 34.16
N GLN A 60 20.81 -7.59 34.77
CA GLN A 60 19.99 -7.21 35.92
C GLN A 60 20.63 -7.70 37.21
N HIS A 61 20.57 -6.85 38.24
CA HIS A 61 21.07 -7.11 39.57
C HIS A 61 19.89 -7.11 40.55
N GLY A 62 19.31 -8.29 40.73
CA GLY A 62 18.15 -8.54 41.56
C GLY A 62 18.54 -8.93 43.00
N GLY A 63 17.57 -8.90 43.91
CA GLY A 63 17.81 -9.16 45.33
C GLY A 63 17.84 -7.89 46.18
N LEU A 64 17.91 -8.06 47.49
CA LEU A 64 17.92 -6.97 48.47
C LEU A 64 19.35 -6.67 48.96
N GLU A 65 20.18 -7.70 49.09
CA GLU A 65 21.58 -7.59 49.49
C GLU A 65 22.50 -7.73 48.28
N LEU A 66 22.99 -6.59 47.80
CA LEU A 66 23.77 -6.52 46.57
C LEU A 66 25.27 -6.32 46.85
N ASN A 67 26.10 -6.99 46.07
CA ASN A 67 27.56 -6.96 46.16
C ASN A 67 28.18 -6.60 44.81
N ASN A 68 29.37 -6.01 44.85
CA ASN A 68 30.13 -5.77 43.63
C ASN A 68 30.47 -7.10 42.96
N SER A 69 30.14 -7.21 41.67
CA SER A 69 30.37 -8.40 40.87
C SER A 69 30.91 -8.04 39.50
N THR A 70 31.52 -9.01 38.83
CA THR A 70 31.97 -8.87 37.45
C THR A 70 31.35 -9.94 36.59
N VAL A 71 30.63 -9.55 35.53
CA VAL A 71 30.06 -10.47 34.55
C VAL A 71 30.92 -10.48 33.29
N THR A 72 31.36 -11.66 32.84
CA THR A 72 32.13 -11.84 31.61
C THR A 72 31.35 -12.68 30.61
N PHE A 73 31.20 -12.15 29.40
CA PHE A 73 30.61 -12.85 28.26
C PHE A 73 31.68 -13.50 27.39
N THR A 74 31.49 -14.77 27.09
CA THR A 74 32.34 -15.53 26.16
C THR A 74 31.48 -16.19 25.08
N VAL A 75 32.09 -16.47 23.93
CA VAL A 75 31.41 -17.20 22.86
C VAL A 75 31.39 -18.68 23.21
N ASP A 76 30.21 -19.30 23.20
CA ASP A 76 30.04 -20.74 23.50
C ASP A 76 29.28 -21.43 22.36
N LYS A 77 30.03 -22.12 21.50
CA LYS A 77 29.49 -22.81 20.32
C LYS A 77 28.43 -23.87 20.67
N SER A 78 28.50 -24.48 21.85
CA SER A 78 27.57 -25.54 22.25
C SER A 78 26.11 -25.05 22.36
N LEU A 79 25.92 -23.75 22.62
CA LEU A 79 24.59 -23.12 22.67
C LEU A 79 23.95 -23.10 21.28
N LEU A 80 24.73 -22.82 20.24
CA LEU A 80 24.26 -22.83 18.86
C LEU A 80 23.91 -24.24 18.39
N ASP A 81 24.75 -25.23 18.73
CA ASP A 81 24.48 -26.63 18.39
C ASP A 81 23.19 -27.13 19.07
N SER A 82 22.96 -26.71 20.31
CA SER A 82 21.73 -27.00 21.07
C SER A 82 20.50 -26.37 20.41
N LEU A 83 20.58 -25.10 20.02
CA LEU A 83 19.52 -24.39 19.30
C LEU A 83 19.17 -25.09 17.98
N ASN A 84 20.19 -25.39 17.16
CA ASN A 84 19.99 -26.06 15.87
C ASN A 84 19.34 -27.43 16.02
N THR A 85 19.74 -28.19 17.04
CA THR A 85 19.17 -29.51 17.33
C THR A 85 17.73 -29.42 17.81
N ALA A 86 17.44 -28.49 18.73
CA ALA A 86 16.12 -28.33 19.32
C ALA A 86 15.08 -27.81 18.31
N ASP A 87 15.46 -26.83 17.49
CA ASP A 87 14.54 -26.12 16.60
C ASP A 87 14.59 -26.64 15.15
N GLY A 88 15.44 -27.62 14.86
CA GLY A 88 15.64 -28.14 13.50
C GLY A 88 16.21 -27.09 12.54
N THR A 89 17.00 -26.15 13.06
CA THR A 89 17.59 -25.04 12.30
C THR A 89 19.03 -25.38 11.86
N SER A 90 19.59 -24.54 10.98
CA SER A 90 20.93 -24.72 10.40
C SER A 90 21.76 -23.44 10.48
N TYR A 91 21.61 -22.71 11.57
CA TYR A 91 22.35 -21.48 11.81
C TYR A 91 23.85 -21.73 11.94
N GLN A 92 24.64 -20.76 11.49
CA GLN A 92 26.09 -20.76 11.57
C GLN A 92 26.57 -19.77 12.63
N ILE A 93 27.77 -20.01 13.18
CA ILE A 93 28.38 -19.06 14.11
C ILE A 93 28.82 -17.81 13.34
N LEU A 94 28.55 -16.63 13.89
CA LEU A 94 29.01 -15.38 13.30
C LEU A 94 30.55 -15.34 13.25
N PRO A 95 31.17 -15.10 12.08
CA PRO A 95 32.63 -15.00 11.98
C PRO A 95 33.23 -13.87 12.82
N GLU A 96 34.42 -14.11 13.38
CA GLU A 96 35.09 -13.17 14.30
C GLU A 96 35.43 -11.81 13.68
N ASP A 97 35.56 -11.73 12.36
CA ASP A 97 35.85 -10.48 11.68
C ASP A 97 34.61 -9.57 11.53
N CYS A 98 33.41 -10.11 11.77
CA CYS A 98 32.13 -9.39 11.68
C CYS A 98 31.76 -8.66 12.98
N TYR A 99 32.45 -8.93 14.09
CA TYR A 99 32.16 -8.31 15.38
C TYR A 99 33.41 -8.06 16.23
N GLN A 100 33.26 -7.25 17.27
CA GLN A 100 34.27 -6.94 18.25
C GLN A 100 33.67 -6.97 19.65
N MET A 101 34.29 -7.76 20.53
CA MET A 101 33.93 -7.88 21.94
C MET A 101 34.48 -6.66 22.70
N THR A 102 33.80 -5.51 22.62
CA THR A 102 34.34 -4.21 23.08
C THR A 102 34.25 -4.02 24.60
N ASN A 103 33.11 -4.34 25.21
CA ASN A 103 32.90 -4.25 26.67
C ASN A 103 32.16 -5.50 27.16
N THR A 104 32.85 -6.62 27.21
CA THR A 104 32.26 -7.93 27.53
C THR A 104 32.64 -8.44 28.91
N THR A 105 33.45 -7.68 29.67
CA THR A 105 33.69 -7.86 31.10
C THR A 105 33.14 -6.62 31.81
N VAL A 106 31.97 -6.77 32.42
CA VAL A 106 31.17 -5.68 32.98
C VAL A 106 31.25 -5.73 34.49
N ASN A 107 31.71 -4.63 35.09
CA ASN A 107 31.61 -4.45 36.53
C ASN A 107 30.19 -4.01 36.90
N VAL A 108 29.58 -4.72 37.83
CA VAL A 108 28.25 -4.44 38.38
C VAL A 108 28.45 -4.00 39.83
N SER A 109 28.17 -2.73 40.12
CA SER A 109 28.34 -2.22 41.47
C SER A 109 27.17 -2.66 42.35
N ALA A 110 27.40 -2.76 43.66
CA ALA A 110 26.36 -3.06 44.66
C ALA A 110 25.16 -2.10 44.63
N GLY A 111 25.33 -0.87 44.14
CA GLY A 111 24.24 0.09 43.98
C GLY A 111 23.50 0.01 42.64
N ASP A 112 24.07 -0.67 41.64
CA ASP A 112 23.56 -0.68 40.27
C ASP A 112 22.52 -1.78 40.12
N ARG A 113 21.31 -1.42 39.68
CA ARG A 113 20.25 -2.39 39.35
C ARG A 113 20.35 -2.94 37.93
N LEU A 114 21.05 -2.22 37.06
CA LEU A 114 21.27 -2.54 35.67
C LEU A 114 22.70 -2.18 35.30
N ALA A 115 23.38 -3.09 34.63
CA ALA A 115 24.68 -2.87 33.99
C ALA A 115 24.60 -3.30 32.52
N LYS A 116 25.53 -2.81 31.70
CA LYS A 116 25.56 -3.14 30.28
C LYS A 116 26.96 -3.42 29.76
N GLY A 117 27.08 -4.53 29.04
CA GLY A 117 28.17 -4.77 28.12
C GLY A 117 27.81 -4.32 26.70
N THR A 118 28.79 -4.32 25.80
CA THR A 118 28.57 -3.94 24.40
C THR A 118 29.44 -4.77 23.47
N ILE A 119 28.82 -5.27 22.41
CA ILE A 119 29.47 -5.84 21.23
C ILE A 119 29.25 -4.87 20.07
N VAL A 120 30.29 -4.64 19.28
CA VAL A 120 30.19 -3.86 18.05
C VAL A 120 30.20 -4.82 16.87
N TYR A 121 29.29 -4.68 15.92
CA TYR A 121 29.24 -5.54 14.72
C TYR A 121 29.15 -4.71 13.43
N ASP A 122 29.53 -5.34 12.32
CA ASP A 122 29.63 -4.71 10.99
C ASP A 122 28.58 -5.30 10.03
N PRO A 123 27.46 -4.59 9.78
CA PRO A 123 26.43 -5.05 8.86
C PRO A 123 26.93 -5.30 7.44
N THR A 124 27.96 -4.58 6.98
CA THR A 124 28.53 -4.74 5.64
C THR A 124 29.11 -6.13 5.46
N LYS A 125 29.85 -6.61 6.47
CA LYS A 125 30.46 -7.94 6.47
C LYS A 125 29.43 -9.05 6.61
N ILE A 126 28.44 -8.85 7.49
CA ILE A 126 27.36 -9.82 7.68
C ILE A 126 26.53 -9.96 6.40
N HIS A 127 26.18 -8.84 5.76
CA HIS A 127 25.51 -8.84 4.47
C HIS A 127 26.29 -9.62 3.41
N ALA A 128 27.62 -9.50 3.36
CA ALA A 128 28.44 -10.24 2.40
C ALA A 128 28.38 -11.77 2.59
N LEU A 129 27.97 -12.26 3.77
CA LEU A 129 27.85 -13.69 4.06
C LEU A 129 26.47 -14.27 3.68
N CYS A 130 25.38 -13.59 3.99
CA CYS A 130 24.01 -14.13 3.83
C CYS A 130 23.04 -13.24 3.04
N GLY A 131 23.48 -12.11 2.49
CA GLY A 131 22.62 -11.16 1.80
C GLY A 131 21.73 -10.36 2.76
N TYR A 132 20.74 -9.66 2.20
CA TYR A 132 19.78 -8.86 2.98
C TYR A 132 18.61 -9.72 3.48
N ASP A 133 18.04 -9.28 4.61
CA ASP A 133 16.82 -9.79 5.24
C ASP A 133 16.83 -11.27 5.66
N ASN A 134 17.99 -11.93 5.56
CA ASN A 134 18.22 -13.29 6.03
C ASN A 134 18.86 -13.30 7.41
N VAL A 135 18.40 -14.22 8.26
CA VAL A 135 19.06 -14.54 9.54
C VAL A 135 19.68 -15.90 9.38
N GLN A 136 21.00 -15.96 9.28
CA GLN A 136 21.76 -17.21 9.14
C GLN A 136 22.89 -17.33 10.18
N TYR A 137 23.41 -16.20 10.64
CA TYR A 137 24.55 -16.13 11.54
C TYR A 137 24.11 -15.71 12.95
N ILE A 138 24.54 -16.50 13.93
CA ILE A 138 24.24 -16.32 15.35
C ILE A 138 25.54 -16.13 16.12
N LEU A 139 25.57 -15.19 17.06
CA LEU A 139 26.63 -15.06 18.05
C LEU A 139 26.14 -15.65 19.39
N PRO A 140 26.55 -16.89 19.72
CA PRO A 140 26.14 -17.55 20.97
C PRO A 140 27.03 -17.09 22.13
N LEU A 141 26.45 -16.39 23.09
CA LEU A 141 27.14 -15.83 24.25
C LEU A 141 26.72 -16.53 25.54
N LYS A 142 27.70 -16.83 26.38
CA LYS A 142 27.51 -17.33 27.73
C LYS A 142 28.09 -16.35 28.73
N ALA A 143 27.29 -16.00 29.72
CA ALA A 143 27.73 -15.16 30.83
C ALA A 143 28.31 -16.03 31.95
N SER A 144 29.37 -15.51 32.57
CA SER A 144 29.99 -16.05 33.78
C SER A 144 30.18 -14.90 34.76
N THR A 145 30.23 -15.20 36.06
CA THR A 145 30.29 -14.19 37.12
C THR A 145 31.44 -14.47 38.07
N THR A 146 32.08 -13.40 38.56
CA THR A 146 32.92 -13.41 39.77
C THR A 146 32.24 -12.51 40.80
N GLY A 147 31.83 -13.07 41.93
CA GLY A 147 31.02 -12.37 42.94
C GLY A 147 29.69 -13.07 43.16
N GLU A 148 28.59 -12.37 42.91
CA GLU A 148 27.24 -12.90 43.09
C GLU A 148 26.88 -14.03 42.13
N LYS A 149 25.89 -14.84 42.54
CA LYS A 149 25.38 -15.95 41.73
C LYS A 149 24.71 -15.41 40.48
N LEU A 150 24.99 -16.05 39.35
CA LEU A 150 24.28 -15.83 38.09
C LEU A 150 23.13 -16.83 38.01
N ASN A 151 21.94 -16.34 37.65
CA ASN A 151 20.78 -17.18 37.41
C ASN A 151 21.08 -18.14 36.24
N PRO A 152 21.08 -19.47 36.47
CA PRO A 152 21.43 -20.44 35.43
C PRO A 152 20.48 -20.37 34.23
N ASP A 153 19.19 -20.12 34.47
CA ASP A 153 18.16 -20.04 33.42
C ASP A 153 18.24 -18.74 32.61
N ARG A 154 19.03 -17.77 33.06
CA ARG A 154 19.24 -16.47 32.40
C ARG A 154 20.72 -16.14 32.28
N SER A 155 21.52 -17.14 31.90
CA SER A 155 22.98 -17.05 31.76
C SER A 155 23.47 -17.11 30.31
N THR A 156 22.56 -17.26 29.34
CA THR A 156 22.88 -17.45 27.92
C THR A 156 22.12 -16.46 27.04
N LEU A 157 22.76 -16.06 25.94
CA LEU A 157 22.18 -15.14 24.96
C LEU A 157 22.60 -15.56 23.55
N LEU A 158 21.64 -15.71 22.64
CA LEU A 158 21.89 -16.02 21.23
C LEU A 158 21.51 -14.79 20.42
N LEU A 159 22.48 -14.11 19.81
CA LEU A 159 22.22 -12.93 18.99
C LEU A 159 22.19 -13.32 17.52
N GLY A 160 21.02 -13.26 16.88
CA GLY A 160 20.88 -13.37 15.43
C GLY A 160 20.93 -12.01 14.77
N PHE A 161 21.50 -11.93 13.56
CA PHE A 161 21.68 -10.65 12.86
C PHE A 161 20.88 -10.64 11.56
N LYS A 162 19.95 -9.68 11.46
CA LYS A 162 19.23 -9.38 10.22
C LYS A 162 19.71 -8.03 9.69
N VAL A 163 20.38 -8.04 8.54
CA VAL A 163 20.84 -6.82 7.87
C VAL A 163 19.86 -6.51 6.73
N SER A 164 19.33 -5.29 6.69
CA SER A 164 18.50 -4.83 5.58
C SER A 164 19.21 -3.74 4.79
N GLU A 165 19.07 -3.76 3.47
CA GLU A 165 18.19 -2.80 2.84
C GLU A 165 18.26 -1.30 3.23
N PRO A 166 19.35 -0.48 3.16
CA PRO A 166 19.17 0.95 3.31
C PRO A 166 18.39 1.55 2.13
N ILE A 167 17.10 1.78 2.33
CA ILE A 167 16.19 2.32 1.32
C ILE A 167 15.50 3.60 1.80
N VAL A 168 15.27 4.52 0.87
CA VAL A 168 14.28 5.58 1.03
C VAL A 168 12.96 5.06 0.47
N THR A 169 11.90 5.15 1.25
CA THR A 169 10.54 4.73 0.83
C THR A 169 9.52 5.84 1.07
N ILE A 170 8.35 5.69 0.48
CA ILE A 170 7.19 6.55 0.76
C ILE A 170 6.49 5.96 1.99
N ILE A 171 6.40 6.75 3.06
CA ILE A 171 5.80 6.34 4.34
C ILE A 171 4.27 6.31 4.27
N ASN A 172 3.67 7.18 3.45
CA ASN A 172 2.22 7.23 3.23
C ASN A 172 1.84 6.61 1.88
N ASP A 173 2.36 5.42 1.62
CA ASP A 173 2.07 4.62 0.43
C ASP A 173 0.60 4.16 0.39
N GLY A 174 0.21 3.59 -0.75
CA GLY A 174 -1.15 3.11 -0.98
C GLY A 174 -2.06 4.10 -1.71
N ILE A 175 -3.35 3.77 -1.76
CA ILE A 175 -4.34 4.47 -2.58
C ILE A 175 -5.14 5.46 -1.74
N GLN A 176 -5.30 6.68 -2.26
CA GLN A 176 -6.09 7.74 -1.63
C GLN A 176 -7.13 8.26 -2.62
N GLU A 177 -8.40 8.27 -2.22
CA GLU A 177 -9.48 8.87 -2.98
C GLU A 177 -9.57 10.37 -2.68
N ILE A 178 -9.53 11.19 -3.72
CA ILE A 178 -9.45 12.64 -3.61
C ILE A 178 -10.73 13.28 -4.13
N ASN A 179 -11.42 13.98 -3.24
CA ASN A 179 -12.45 14.93 -3.61
C ASN A 179 -11.82 16.32 -3.83
N VAL A 180 -11.73 16.72 -5.10
CA VAL A 180 -11.09 17.96 -5.56
C VAL A 180 -11.78 19.25 -5.11
N ASP A 181 -13.00 19.16 -4.58
CA ASP A 181 -13.71 20.31 -4.02
C ASP A 181 -13.20 20.67 -2.62
N ASN A 182 -12.66 19.67 -1.89
CA ASN A 182 -12.24 19.82 -0.50
C ASN A 182 -10.72 19.69 -0.32
N VAL A 183 -10.03 19.01 -1.23
CA VAL A 183 -8.60 18.72 -1.12
C VAL A 183 -7.85 19.34 -2.29
N LYS A 184 -6.89 20.22 -1.98
CA LYS A 184 -6.02 20.89 -2.96
C LYS A 184 -4.54 20.54 -2.80
N GLU A 185 -4.17 19.90 -1.70
CA GLU A 185 -2.80 19.51 -1.40
C GLU A 185 -2.74 17.99 -1.21
N LEU A 186 -1.79 17.35 -1.88
CA LEU A 186 -1.57 15.92 -1.91
C LEU A 186 -0.19 15.63 -1.29
N PRO A 187 -0.13 15.42 0.04
CA PRO A 187 1.13 15.24 0.74
C PRO A 187 1.75 13.87 0.42
N ILE A 188 3.07 13.86 0.27
CA ILE A 188 3.92 12.70 0.11
C ILE A 188 5.01 12.80 1.17
N THR A 189 5.05 11.82 2.05
CA THR A 189 6.04 11.70 3.10
C THR A 189 7.02 10.62 2.69
N ILE A 190 8.28 10.99 2.54
CA ILE A 190 9.37 10.02 2.33
C ILE A 190 10.18 9.88 3.61
N GLY A 191 10.84 8.75 3.79
CA GLY A 191 11.79 8.59 4.87
C GLY A 191 12.62 7.33 4.78
N VAL A 192 13.47 7.17 5.77
CA VAL A 192 14.38 6.04 5.93
C VAL A 192 14.09 5.32 7.26
N PRO A 193 14.24 3.99 7.31
CA PRO A 193 13.94 3.21 8.52
C PRO A 193 15.14 3.11 9.49
N PHE A 194 16.11 4.03 9.37
CA PHE A 194 17.34 4.07 10.16
C PHE A 194 17.66 5.52 10.55
N SER A 195 18.52 5.69 11.55
CA SER A 195 19.00 7.02 11.94
C SER A 195 19.87 7.63 10.83
N ASN A 196 19.36 8.67 10.20
CA ASN A 196 20.00 9.28 9.04
C ASN A 196 21.21 10.14 9.45
N LYS A 197 22.40 9.80 8.96
CA LYS A 197 23.63 10.57 9.16
C LYS A 197 24.06 11.39 7.93
N TRP A 198 23.30 11.34 6.83
CA TRP A 198 23.67 11.93 5.55
C TRP A 198 22.64 12.93 5.05
N ASN A 199 23.06 13.73 4.08
CA ASN A 199 22.11 14.44 3.24
C ASN A 199 21.64 13.48 2.13
N ILE A 200 20.33 13.30 2.00
CA ILE A 200 19.72 12.41 1.01
C ILE A 200 18.77 13.26 0.16
N ASN A 201 19.02 13.33 -1.15
CA ASN A 201 18.12 14.03 -2.08
C ASN A 201 17.40 13.01 -2.95
N CYS A 202 16.10 13.21 -3.13
CA CYS A 202 15.24 12.30 -3.87
C CYS A 202 14.47 13.05 -4.96
N THR A 203 14.27 12.42 -6.11
CA THR A 203 13.30 12.90 -7.10
C THR A 203 11.99 12.12 -6.97
N LEU A 204 10.88 12.75 -7.37
CA LEU A 204 9.58 12.08 -7.47
C LEU A 204 9.19 11.95 -8.94
N VAL A 205 8.57 10.83 -9.32
CA VAL A 205 8.13 10.55 -10.70
C VAL A 205 6.67 10.10 -10.73
N ASN A 206 6.01 10.33 -11.87
CA ASN A 206 4.59 10.07 -12.08
C ASN A 206 4.42 9.19 -13.34
N ASN A 207 4.57 7.88 -13.17
CA ASN A 207 4.70 6.94 -14.29
C ASN A 207 3.34 6.39 -14.76
N GLN A 208 3.10 6.40 -16.08
CA GLN A 208 1.91 5.82 -16.71
C GLN A 208 1.77 4.30 -16.41
N SER A 209 2.89 3.57 -16.35
CA SER A 209 2.89 2.12 -16.09
C SER A 209 2.28 1.75 -14.74
N VAL A 210 2.33 2.64 -13.74
CA VAL A 210 1.69 2.42 -12.43
C VAL A 210 0.18 2.47 -12.58
N VAL A 211 -0.34 3.46 -13.33
CA VAL A 211 -1.77 3.57 -13.63
C VAL A 211 -2.26 2.34 -14.39
N ASP A 212 -1.51 1.89 -15.40
CA ASP A 212 -1.86 0.72 -16.20
C ASP A 212 -1.89 -0.57 -15.38
N THR A 213 -0.90 -0.75 -14.49
CA THR A 213 -0.83 -1.88 -13.56
C THR A 213 -2.02 -1.86 -12.60
N TYR A 214 -2.31 -0.69 -12.01
CA TYR A 214 -3.44 -0.52 -11.10
C TYR A 214 -4.78 -0.80 -11.79
N ASN A 215 -4.99 -0.26 -12.99
CA ASN A 215 -6.18 -0.49 -13.80
C ASN A 215 -6.38 -1.99 -14.08
N SER A 216 -5.33 -2.68 -14.48
CA SER A 216 -5.37 -4.12 -14.78
C SER A 216 -5.71 -4.96 -13.56
N ALA A 217 -5.11 -4.64 -12.40
CA ALA A 217 -5.32 -5.38 -11.16
C ALA A 217 -6.73 -5.16 -10.56
N ASN A 218 -7.31 -3.97 -10.75
CA ASN A 218 -8.57 -3.57 -10.11
C ASN A 218 -9.76 -3.47 -11.06
N GLN A 219 -9.58 -3.78 -12.34
CA GLN A 219 -10.60 -3.63 -13.39
C GLN A 219 -11.15 -2.19 -13.45
N THR A 220 -10.25 -1.20 -13.32
CA THR A 220 -10.58 0.23 -13.38
C THR A 220 -10.00 0.86 -14.63
N TYR A 221 -10.41 2.10 -14.93
CA TYR A 221 -10.04 2.82 -16.15
C TYR A 221 -9.58 4.25 -15.84
N PHE A 222 -8.62 4.41 -14.93
CA PHE A 222 -8.01 5.71 -14.65
C PHE A 222 -7.10 6.15 -15.80
N SER A 223 -7.09 7.45 -16.07
CA SER A 223 -6.07 8.11 -16.90
C SER A 223 -5.05 8.80 -16.03
N LEU A 224 -3.80 8.92 -16.48
CA LEU A 224 -2.82 9.72 -15.75
C LEU A 224 -3.31 11.17 -15.64
N LEU A 225 -3.26 11.75 -14.43
CA LEU A 225 -3.62 13.14 -14.23
C LEU A 225 -2.71 14.05 -15.07
N PRO A 226 -3.26 14.93 -15.93
CA PRO A 226 -2.45 15.79 -16.78
C PRO A 226 -1.53 16.72 -15.97
N ALA A 227 -0.29 16.93 -16.43
CA ALA A 227 0.72 17.69 -15.70
C ALA A 227 0.34 19.17 -15.49
N GLU A 228 -0.47 19.73 -16.37
CA GLU A 228 -1.02 21.07 -16.24
C GLU A 228 -2.02 21.21 -15.10
N CYS A 229 -2.58 20.11 -14.59
CA CYS A 229 -3.57 20.09 -13.52
C CYS A 229 -2.97 20.17 -12.11
N TYR A 230 -1.64 20.12 -11.97
CA TYR A 230 -0.98 20.22 -10.68
C TYR A 230 0.34 20.98 -10.76
N THR A 231 0.84 21.38 -9.59
CA THR A 231 2.19 21.89 -9.40
C THR A 231 2.97 20.85 -8.60
N LYS A 232 4.06 20.36 -9.18
CA LYS A 232 4.98 19.44 -8.52
C LYS A 232 5.71 20.16 -7.37
N PRO A 233 5.91 19.52 -6.21
CA PRO A 233 6.74 20.12 -5.16
C PRO A 233 8.20 20.24 -5.58
N GLU A 234 8.97 20.99 -4.81
CA GLU A 234 10.43 20.88 -4.82
C GLU A 234 10.86 19.45 -4.49
N SER A 235 12.04 19.07 -4.99
CA SER A 235 12.57 17.72 -4.76
C SER A 235 12.77 17.47 -3.26
N PRO A 236 12.19 16.41 -2.69
CA PRO A 236 12.32 16.16 -1.26
C PRO A 236 13.75 15.80 -0.88
N SER A 237 14.19 16.32 0.26
CA SER A 237 15.51 16.08 0.83
C SER A 237 15.45 15.80 2.32
N LEU A 238 16.24 14.83 2.79
CA LEU A 238 16.47 14.54 4.19
C LEU A 238 17.84 15.08 4.58
N SER A 239 17.86 16.10 5.44
CA SER A 239 19.11 16.58 6.04
C SER A 239 19.64 15.59 7.07
N GLN A 240 20.93 15.66 7.38
CA GLN A 240 21.53 14.88 8.47
C GLN A 240 20.70 15.00 9.77
N GLY A 241 20.39 13.86 10.40
CA GLY A 241 19.57 13.77 11.61
C GLY A 241 18.05 13.82 11.38
N VAL A 242 17.61 13.96 10.13
CA VAL A 242 16.19 13.94 9.75
C VAL A 242 15.88 12.61 9.05
N ASP A 243 14.98 11.83 9.62
CA ASP A 243 14.64 10.50 9.12
C ASP A 243 13.44 10.51 8.16
N GLN A 244 12.63 11.58 8.15
CA GLN A 244 11.49 11.74 7.25
C GLN A 244 11.22 13.21 6.88
N THR A 245 10.62 13.44 5.72
CA THR A 245 10.18 14.76 5.26
C THR A 245 8.90 14.64 4.44
N THR A 246 8.09 15.70 4.42
CA THR A 246 6.85 15.76 3.65
C THR A 246 6.89 16.89 2.64
N VAL A 247 6.57 16.57 1.40
CA VAL A 247 6.35 17.52 0.31
C VAL A 247 4.94 17.33 -0.23
N SER A 248 4.38 18.31 -0.94
CA SER A 248 2.98 18.25 -1.38
C SER A 248 2.80 18.69 -2.81
N TYR A 249 2.11 17.87 -3.61
CA TYR A 249 1.59 18.29 -4.90
C TYR A 249 0.39 19.20 -4.69
N LYS A 250 0.31 20.29 -5.45
CA LYS A 250 -0.81 21.23 -5.38
C LYS A 250 -1.71 21.08 -6.60
N LEU A 251 -2.96 20.69 -6.38
CA LEU A 251 -3.96 20.61 -7.44
C LEU A 251 -4.39 22.01 -7.88
N LYS A 252 -4.62 22.17 -9.18
CA LYS A 252 -5.15 23.38 -9.79
C LYS A 252 -6.63 23.20 -10.11
N ASP A 253 -7.33 24.30 -10.36
CA ASP A 253 -8.78 24.28 -10.59
C ASP A 253 -9.19 23.90 -12.03
N ASN A 254 -8.22 23.79 -12.95
CA ASN A 254 -8.44 23.45 -14.36
C ASN A 254 -8.61 21.94 -14.63
N ILE A 255 -8.75 21.11 -13.61
CA ILE A 255 -9.04 19.68 -13.77
C ILE A 255 -10.41 19.54 -14.42
N LEU A 256 -10.45 19.03 -15.65
CA LEU A 256 -11.70 18.68 -16.31
C LEU A 256 -12.35 17.48 -15.62
N PRO A 257 -13.68 17.30 -15.73
CA PRO A 257 -14.33 16.03 -15.40
C PRO A 257 -13.61 14.83 -16.01
N GLY A 258 -13.56 13.74 -15.26
CA GLY A 258 -12.89 12.51 -15.66
C GLY A 258 -12.48 11.64 -14.47
N ASN A 259 -12.02 10.46 -14.82
CA ASN A 259 -11.41 9.47 -13.95
C ASN A 259 -9.87 9.53 -14.08
N TYR A 260 -9.19 10.13 -13.10
CA TYR A 260 -7.74 10.37 -13.14
C TYR A 260 -7.01 9.73 -11.95
N MET A 261 -5.73 9.39 -12.15
CA MET A 261 -4.82 8.99 -11.09
C MET A 261 -3.53 9.79 -11.19
N LEU A 262 -3.05 10.32 -10.06
CA LEU A 262 -1.68 10.80 -9.92
C LEU A 262 -0.88 9.76 -9.11
N PRO A 263 -0.13 8.85 -9.76
CA PRO A 263 0.79 7.98 -9.06
C PRO A 263 2.06 8.77 -8.71
N VAL A 264 2.58 8.56 -7.51
CA VAL A 264 3.85 9.13 -7.06
C VAL A 264 4.76 8.01 -6.61
N GLN A 265 5.92 7.91 -7.26
CA GLN A 265 7.02 7.01 -6.90
C GLN A 265 8.28 7.81 -6.62
N ILE A 266 9.19 7.22 -5.85
CA ILE A 266 10.56 7.74 -5.74
C ILE A 266 11.29 7.40 -7.05
N GLY A 267 11.95 8.40 -7.63
CA GLY A 267 12.79 8.26 -8.81
C GLY A 267 14.22 7.92 -8.43
N GLU A 268 15.08 8.94 -8.49
CA GLU A 268 16.50 8.85 -8.16
C GLU A 268 16.73 9.25 -6.70
N VAL A 269 17.67 8.58 -6.06
CA VAL A 269 18.17 8.91 -4.72
C VAL A 269 19.67 9.18 -4.84
N THR A 270 20.12 10.29 -4.25
CA THR A 270 21.54 10.66 -4.20
C THR A 270 21.94 10.92 -2.75
N SER A 271 23.05 10.32 -2.33
CA SER A 271 23.66 10.50 -1.01
C SER A 271 25.12 10.05 -1.06
N ASP A 272 25.92 10.46 -0.07
CA ASP A 272 27.30 9.99 0.08
C ASP A 272 27.35 8.51 0.54
N ALA A 273 26.30 8.03 1.21
CA ALA A 273 26.10 6.62 1.51
C ALA A 273 25.37 5.89 0.36
N THR A 274 25.59 4.58 0.27
CA THR A 274 24.85 3.74 -0.68
C THR A 274 23.44 3.47 -0.15
N ILE A 275 22.50 4.34 -0.52
CA ILE A 275 21.08 4.25 -0.15
C ILE A 275 20.28 4.14 -1.44
N ARG A 276 19.37 3.15 -1.52
CA ARG A 276 18.56 2.93 -2.72
C ARG A 276 17.19 3.60 -2.63
N ALA A 277 16.63 3.89 -3.79
CA ALA A 277 15.20 4.19 -3.91
C ALA A 277 14.39 2.90 -3.84
N ASP A 278 13.34 2.90 -3.04
CA ASP A 278 12.26 1.93 -3.18
C ASP A 278 11.43 2.28 -4.43
N LYS A 279 11.58 1.49 -5.48
CA LYS A 279 10.91 1.69 -6.77
C LYS A 279 9.59 0.92 -6.89
N ASP A 280 9.33 0.01 -5.96
CA ASP A 280 8.15 -0.85 -5.99
C ASP A 280 6.99 -0.21 -5.22
N THR A 281 7.30 0.67 -4.27
CA THR A 281 6.31 1.42 -3.48
C THR A 281 5.85 2.70 -4.17
N TYR A 282 4.55 3.00 -4.07
CA TYR A 282 3.95 4.23 -4.58
C TYR A 282 2.74 4.69 -3.75
N THR A 283 2.45 5.99 -3.83
CA THR A 283 1.16 6.55 -3.40
C THR A 283 0.34 6.89 -4.65
N GLY A 284 -0.88 6.38 -4.75
CA GLY A 284 -1.80 6.67 -5.84
C GLY A 284 -2.95 7.57 -5.41
N PHE A 285 -3.03 8.78 -5.96
CA PHE A 285 -4.16 9.68 -5.72
C PHE A 285 -5.23 9.50 -6.81
N CYS A 286 -6.32 8.81 -6.49
CA CYS A 286 -7.48 8.62 -7.37
C CYS A 286 -8.37 9.85 -7.32
N ILE A 287 -8.55 10.51 -8.46
CA ILE A 287 -9.33 11.74 -8.61
C ILE A 287 -10.48 11.45 -9.56
N ILE A 288 -11.68 11.34 -9.02
CA ILE A 288 -12.91 11.18 -9.80
C ILE A 288 -13.65 12.50 -9.77
N LYS A 289 -13.84 13.10 -10.94
CA LYS A 289 -14.62 14.32 -11.11
C LYS A 289 -15.76 14.04 -12.08
N GLU A 290 -16.99 14.10 -11.59
CA GLU A 290 -18.17 13.85 -12.40
C GLU A 290 -18.38 14.92 -13.49
N GLY A 291 -18.73 14.47 -14.69
CA GLY A 291 -19.13 15.34 -15.78
C GLY A 291 -20.62 15.63 -15.77
N THR A 292 -21.04 16.63 -16.54
CA THR A 292 -22.45 16.84 -16.85
C THR A 292 -22.82 16.07 -18.10
N LYS A 293 -24.10 15.64 -18.21
CA LYS A 293 -24.61 14.97 -19.41
C LYS A 293 -24.50 15.91 -20.61
N ILE A 294 -23.91 15.42 -21.69
CA ILE A 294 -23.83 16.14 -22.95
C ILE A 294 -25.16 16.01 -23.69
N SER A 295 -25.65 17.12 -24.27
CA SER A 295 -26.86 17.07 -25.09
C SER A 295 -26.63 16.18 -26.32
N LYS A 296 -27.53 15.22 -26.53
CA LYS A 296 -27.55 14.34 -27.70
C LYS A 296 -28.09 15.02 -28.96
N SER A 297 -28.46 16.30 -28.86
CA SER A 297 -29.01 17.06 -29.98
C SER A 297 -28.01 17.11 -31.13
N GLY A 298 -28.38 16.54 -32.28
CA GLY A 298 -27.53 16.44 -33.46
C GLY A 298 -26.59 15.22 -33.50
N TRP A 299 -26.59 14.38 -32.47
CA TRP A 299 -25.89 13.09 -32.54
C TRP A 299 -26.48 12.22 -33.65
N GLU A 300 -25.63 11.38 -34.24
CA GLU A 300 -26.00 10.53 -35.35
C GLU A 300 -25.39 9.13 -35.19
N VAL A 301 -26.18 8.08 -35.42
CA VAL A 301 -25.67 6.73 -35.56
C VAL A 301 -25.06 6.58 -36.95
N LEU A 302 -23.74 6.40 -37.03
CA LEU A 302 -23.02 6.23 -38.29
C LEU A 302 -23.14 4.80 -38.83
N SER A 303 -23.08 3.82 -37.94
CA SER A 303 -23.18 2.40 -38.29
C SER A 303 -23.67 1.58 -37.11
N PHE A 304 -24.35 0.48 -37.39
CA PHE A 304 -24.76 -0.51 -36.41
C PHE A 304 -24.68 -1.91 -37.01
N THR A 305 -24.38 -2.93 -36.21
CA THR A 305 -24.42 -4.35 -36.66
C THR A 305 -25.86 -4.84 -36.79
N THR A 306 -26.72 -4.50 -35.83
CA THR A 306 -28.09 -5.02 -35.75
C THR A 306 -29.07 -3.99 -35.20
N GLN A 307 -30.33 -4.08 -35.61
CA GLN A 307 -31.47 -3.39 -35.03
C GLN A 307 -32.77 -4.13 -35.34
N GLU A 308 -33.80 -3.94 -34.53
CA GLU A 308 -35.14 -4.48 -34.78
C GLU A 308 -36.05 -3.42 -35.41
N ALA A 309 -36.10 -3.39 -36.74
CA ALA A 309 -36.90 -2.41 -37.48
C ALA A 309 -38.34 -2.85 -37.76
N SER A 310 -38.75 -4.07 -37.35
CA SER A 310 -40.08 -4.61 -37.64
C SER A 310 -40.79 -5.11 -36.38
N GLY A 311 -40.12 -5.92 -35.56
CA GLY A 311 -40.70 -6.59 -34.40
C GLY A 311 -41.20 -5.66 -33.29
N GLU A 312 -40.61 -4.47 -33.16
CA GLU A 312 -41.00 -3.48 -32.14
C GLU A 312 -42.06 -2.46 -32.63
N GLY A 313 -42.52 -2.59 -33.88
CA GLY A 313 -43.41 -1.63 -34.51
C GLY A 313 -42.70 -0.38 -35.05
N ALA A 314 -43.49 0.52 -35.65
CA ALA A 314 -42.92 1.71 -36.29
C ALA A 314 -42.37 2.70 -35.25
N GLY A 315 -41.09 3.05 -35.39
CA GLY A 315 -40.44 4.09 -34.58
C GLY A 315 -39.74 3.61 -33.31
N ASN A 316 -39.70 2.30 -33.05
CA ASN A 316 -38.99 1.71 -31.91
C ASN A 316 -38.05 0.58 -32.35
N GLY A 317 -37.13 0.12 -31.50
CA GLY A 317 -36.17 -0.95 -31.80
C GLY A 317 -34.98 -0.53 -32.66
N LEU A 318 -34.98 0.71 -33.18
CA LEU A 318 -33.97 1.24 -34.09
C LEU A 318 -32.71 1.68 -33.34
N ALA A 319 -31.54 1.59 -33.98
CA ALA A 319 -30.27 2.00 -33.35
C ALA A 319 -30.26 3.48 -32.93
N LYS A 320 -30.96 4.34 -33.68
CA LYS A 320 -31.12 5.77 -33.32
C LYS A 320 -31.91 6.00 -32.03
N CYS A 321 -32.74 5.04 -31.61
CA CYS A 321 -33.49 5.16 -30.36
C CYS A 321 -32.57 5.08 -29.14
N LEU A 322 -31.34 4.59 -29.29
CA LEU A 322 -30.34 4.60 -28.23
C LEU A 322 -29.89 6.03 -27.84
N ILE A 323 -30.13 7.02 -28.70
CA ILE A 323 -29.61 8.38 -28.54
C ILE A 323 -30.68 9.45 -28.79
N ASP A 324 -31.97 9.08 -28.76
CA ASP A 324 -33.05 9.99 -29.14
C ASP A 324 -33.56 10.85 -27.97
N GLY A 325 -33.19 10.52 -26.73
CA GLY A 325 -33.61 11.27 -25.54
C GLY A 325 -34.92 10.79 -24.93
N ASP A 326 -35.56 9.75 -25.48
CA ASP A 326 -36.86 9.25 -25.04
C ASP A 326 -36.72 7.92 -24.28
N THR A 327 -37.07 7.95 -22.99
CA THR A 327 -37.01 6.76 -22.13
C THR A 327 -38.08 5.72 -22.45
N GLU A 328 -39.06 6.03 -23.30
CA GLU A 328 -40.10 5.09 -23.72
C GLU A 328 -39.73 4.34 -25.02
N THR A 329 -38.75 4.83 -25.78
CA THR A 329 -38.13 4.10 -26.90
C THR A 329 -36.90 3.33 -26.44
N PHE A 330 -36.45 2.38 -27.25
CA PHE A 330 -35.22 1.65 -27.02
C PHE A 330 -34.67 1.08 -28.33
N TRP A 331 -33.35 0.96 -28.41
CA TRP A 331 -32.74 0.06 -29.39
C TRP A 331 -32.97 -1.39 -28.96
N HIS A 332 -33.22 -2.28 -29.93
CA HIS A 332 -33.32 -3.71 -29.71
C HIS A 332 -32.54 -4.45 -30.80
N ALA A 333 -31.75 -5.47 -30.42
CA ALA A 333 -31.12 -6.36 -31.38
C ALA A 333 -32.18 -7.14 -32.17
N LYS A 334 -31.91 -7.41 -33.45
CA LYS A 334 -32.87 -8.09 -34.33
C LYS A 334 -33.26 -9.47 -33.76
N TRP A 335 -34.56 -9.74 -33.71
CA TRP A 335 -35.12 -11.04 -33.29
C TRP A 335 -36.23 -11.51 -34.25
N GLN A 336 -36.97 -10.60 -34.87
CA GLN A 336 -38.01 -10.95 -35.82
C GLN A 336 -37.39 -11.35 -37.17
N GLY A 337 -37.63 -12.60 -37.56
CA GLY A 337 -37.01 -13.20 -38.75
C GLY A 337 -35.62 -13.78 -38.50
N GLY A 338 -35.20 -13.93 -37.25
CA GLY A 338 -33.89 -14.43 -36.85
C GLY A 338 -32.96 -13.33 -36.35
N SER A 339 -31.94 -13.73 -35.58
CA SER A 339 -30.97 -12.80 -34.98
C SER A 339 -29.70 -12.68 -35.82
N ASP A 340 -29.08 -11.49 -35.79
CA ASP A 340 -27.74 -11.28 -36.34
C ASP A 340 -26.67 -11.86 -35.38
N PRO A 341 -25.50 -12.29 -35.87
CA PRO A 341 -24.44 -12.82 -35.01
C PRO A 341 -23.76 -11.72 -34.19
N LEU A 342 -23.34 -12.06 -32.96
CA LEU A 342 -22.43 -11.23 -32.15
C LEU A 342 -21.03 -11.18 -32.79
N PRO A 343 -20.19 -10.16 -32.48
CA PRO A 343 -20.46 -9.01 -31.61
C PRO A 343 -21.37 -7.96 -32.27
N TYR A 344 -22.06 -7.16 -31.45
CA TYR A 344 -22.84 -6.01 -31.93
C TYR A 344 -22.11 -4.70 -31.66
N ASP A 345 -21.91 -3.91 -32.70
CA ASP A 345 -21.31 -2.58 -32.62
C ASP A 345 -22.34 -1.51 -33.00
N ILE A 346 -22.34 -0.39 -32.28
CA ILE A 346 -23.08 0.82 -32.63
C ILE A 346 -22.12 2.01 -32.52
N VAL A 347 -21.88 2.69 -33.63
CA VAL A 347 -20.97 3.85 -33.73
C VAL A 347 -21.79 5.13 -33.80
N ILE A 348 -21.49 6.07 -32.91
CA ILE A 348 -22.19 7.35 -32.77
C ILE A 348 -21.21 8.49 -33.01
N ASP A 349 -21.58 9.44 -33.89
CA ASP A 349 -20.93 10.74 -34.04
C ASP A 349 -21.61 11.75 -33.14
N MET A 350 -20.91 12.24 -32.12
CA MET A 350 -21.42 13.24 -31.17
C MET A 350 -21.37 14.68 -31.74
N LYS A 351 -20.86 14.84 -32.97
CA LYS A 351 -20.68 16.09 -33.73
C LYS A 351 -19.75 17.13 -33.10
N GLN A 352 -19.18 16.84 -31.94
CA GLN A 352 -18.29 17.72 -31.19
C GLN A 352 -17.22 16.89 -30.47
N ASN A 353 -16.06 17.47 -30.23
CA ASN A 353 -15.05 16.85 -29.39
C ASN A 353 -15.44 17.00 -27.92
N ILE A 354 -15.42 15.91 -27.18
CA ILE A 354 -15.79 15.85 -25.77
C ILE A 354 -14.64 15.18 -25.03
N GLN A 355 -14.20 15.78 -23.93
CA GLN A 355 -13.45 15.08 -22.90
C GLN A 355 -14.42 14.19 -22.14
N ILE A 356 -14.47 12.91 -22.52
CA ILE A 356 -15.38 11.92 -21.94
C ILE A 356 -14.91 11.59 -20.52
N ALA A 357 -15.84 11.57 -19.57
CA ALA A 357 -15.59 11.25 -18.17
C ALA A 357 -16.35 10.00 -17.73
N GLN A 358 -17.64 9.90 -18.10
CA GLN A 358 -18.47 8.74 -17.86
C GLN A 358 -19.35 8.44 -19.07
N VAL A 359 -19.77 7.19 -19.19
CA VAL A 359 -20.84 6.76 -20.09
C VAL A 359 -21.98 6.22 -19.23
N GLU A 360 -23.21 6.52 -19.59
CA GLU A 360 -24.37 5.90 -18.97
C GLU A 360 -25.15 5.06 -19.98
N LEU A 361 -25.64 3.90 -19.53
CA LEU A 361 -26.64 3.13 -20.26
C LEU A 361 -27.90 3.04 -19.41
N LEU A 362 -29.05 3.37 -19.99
CA LEU A 362 -30.35 3.10 -19.39
C LEU A 362 -30.88 1.77 -19.95
N PRO A 363 -30.88 0.68 -19.17
CA PRO A 363 -31.35 -0.61 -19.66
C PRO A 363 -32.85 -0.59 -19.99
N ARG A 364 -33.32 -1.60 -20.73
CA ARG A 364 -34.77 -1.79 -20.95
C ARG A 364 -35.55 -2.01 -19.66
N GLY A 365 -34.98 -2.65 -18.63
CA GLY A 365 -35.60 -2.79 -17.31
C GLY A 365 -37.01 -3.39 -17.35
N ARG A 366 -37.89 -2.98 -16.42
CA ARG A 366 -39.34 -3.27 -16.38
C ARG A 366 -39.69 -4.75 -16.53
N GLY A 367 -38.91 -5.64 -15.91
CA GLY A 367 -39.13 -7.10 -15.96
C GLY A 367 -38.89 -7.74 -17.33
N SER A 368 -38.32 -6.99 -18.30
CA SER A 368 -37.94 -7.54 -19.60
C SER A 368 -36.81 -8.55 -19.48
N ASN A 369 -36.80 -9.56 -20.37
CA ASN A 369 -35.62 -10.40 -20.54
C ASN A 369 -34.57 -9.62 -21.34
N ASN A 370 -33.44 -9.32 -20.73
CA ASN A 370 -32.33 -8.59 -21.36
C ASN A 370 -31.00 -9.24 -20.93
N PRO A 371 -30.61 -10.36 -21.57
CA PRO A 371 -29.49 -11.20 -21.14
C PRO A 371 -28.10 -10.63 -21.52
N ILE A 372 -27.94 -9.31 -21.55
CA ILE A 372 -26.64 -8.66 -21.67
C ILE A 372 -25.88 -8.86 -20.34
N LYS A 373 -24.62 -9.26 -20.43
CA LYS A 373 -23.70 -9.53 -19.33
C LYS A 373 -22.54 -8.56 -19.30
N VAL A 374 -21.98 -8.26 -20.48
CA VAL A 374 -20.80 -7.40 -20.63
C VAL A 374 -21.06 -6.40 -21.75
N VAL A 375 -20.62 -5.16 -21.54
CA VAL A 375 -20.56 -4.11 -22.56
C VAL A 375 -19.16 -3.54 -22.61
N GLU A 376 -18.77 -3.12 -23.80
CA GLU A 376 -17.49 -2.47 -24.07
C GLU A 376 -17.73 -1.11 -24.71
N PHE A 377 -16.88 -0.15 -24.36
CA PHE A 377 -16.88 1.18 -24.93
C PHE A 377 -15.53 1.47 -25.55
N ALA A 378 -15.55 2.01 -26.76
CA ALA A 378 -14.38 2.57 -27.42
C ALA A 378 -14.68 4.00 -27.86
N ALA A 379 -13.64 4.83 -27.96
CA ALA A 379 -13.77 6.21 -28.39
C ALA A 379 -12.69 6.59 -29.41
N SER A 380 -12.98 7.58 -30.24
CA SER A 380 -12.12 8.02 -31.33
C SER A 380 -12.29 9.52 -31.62
N GLU A 381 -11.21 10.20 -32.01
CA GLU A 381 -11.24 11.58 -32.52
C GLU A 381 -11.50 11.64 -34.02
N ASP A 382 -11.19 10.58 -34.78
CA ASP A 382 -11.12 10.58 -36.25
C ASP A 382 -11.99 9.49 -36.93
N ASN A 383 -12.69 8.66 -36.15
CA ASN A 383 -13.48 7.51 -36.61
C ASN A 383 -12.64 6.40 -37.29
N VAL A 384 -11.32 6.42 -37.14
CA VAL A 384 -10.39 5.44 -37.70
C VAL A 384 -9.62 4.74 -36.58
N ASN A 385 -9.00 5.53 -35.71
CA ASN A 385 -8.22 5.05 -34.59
C ASN A 385 -9.10 4.99 -33.34
N TRP A 386 -9.36 3.77 -32.87
CA TRP A 386 -10.25 3.50 -31.73
C TRP A 386 -9.45 3.11 -30.50
N THR A 387 -9.72 3.80 -29.39
CA THR A 387 -9.15 3.46 -28.07
C THR A 387 -10.23 2.80 -27.22
N PRO A 388 -10.02 1.59 -26.68
CA PRO A 388 -10.90 1.02 -25.66
C PRO A 388 -10.87 1.90 -24.41
N ILE A 389 -12.05 2.35 -23.96
CA ILE A 389 -12.19 3.21 -22.77
C ILE A 389 -12.85 2.50 -21.59
N GLY A 390 -13.42 1.32 -21.81
CA GLY A 390 -13.78 0.44 -20.71
C GLY A 390 -14.58 -0.80 -21.13
N ARG A 391 -14.53 -1.81 -20.27
CA ARG A 391 -15.28 -3.07 -20.34
C ARG A 391 -15.92 -3.31 -18.99
N PHE A 392 -17.23 -3.48 -18.97
CA PHE A 392 -18.00 -3.50 -17.73
C PHE A 392 -19.09 -4.56 -17.75
N GLY A 393 -19.50 -4.98 -16.56
CA GLY A 393 -20.73 -5.73 -16.38
C GLY A 393 -21.96 -4.89 -16.74
N PHE A 394 -22.99 -5.57 -17.25
CA PHE A 394 -24.30 -4.98 -17.51
C PHE A 394 -25.34 -5.67 -16.65
N THR A 395 -26.14 -4.87 -15.94
CA THR A 395 -27.23 -5.36 -15.10
C THR A 395 -28.54 -4.81 -15.65
N ASN A 396 -29.47 -5.68 -16.01
CA ASN A 396 -30.79 -5.23 -16.43
C ASN A 396 -31.58 -4.69 -15.21
N GLN A 397 -31.74 -3.38 -15.14
CA GLN A 397 -32.42 -2.66 -14.07
C GLN A 397 -33.14 -1.42 -14.63
N ASP A 398 -33.97 -0.76 -13.81
CA ASP A 398 -34.73 0.42 -14.24
C ASP A 398 -33.94 1.74 -14.18
N ALA A 399 -32.89 1.79 -13.36
CA ALA A 399 -32.02 2.96 -13.24
C ALA A 399 -30.85 2.90 -14.22
N ALA A 400 -30.33 4.06 -14.62
CA ALA A 400 -29.13 4.14 -15.44
C ALA A 400 -27.94 3.45 -14.76
N LEU A 401 -27.14 2.75 -15.54
CA LEU A 401 -25.83 2.23 -15.16
C LEU A 401 -24.80 3.29 -15.52
N GLU A 402 -24.01 3.71 -14.54
CA GLU A 402 -22.94 4.69 -14.74
C GLU A 402 -21.58 4.01 -14.80
N TYR A 403 -20.83 4.30 -15.87
CA TYR A 403 -19.54 3.70 -16.15
C TYR A 403 -18.44 4.76 -16.16
N TYR A 404 -17.54 4.66 -15.19
CA TYR A 404 -16.33 5.49 -15.10
C TYR A 404 -15.28 4.95 -16.07
N VAL A 405 -15.25 5.56 -17.25
CA VAL A 405 -14.38 5.15 -18.37
C VAL A 405 -13.04 5.86 -18.31
N LYS A 406 -12.11 5.40 -19.16
CA LYS A 406 -10.85 6.09 -19.41
C LYS A 406 -11.12 7.49 -19.96
N SER A 407 -10.70 8.50 -19.20
CA SER A 407 -10.79 9.91 -19.60
C SER A 407 -10.04 10.16 -20.91
N ILE A 408 -10.77 10.51 -21.96
CA ILE A 408 -10.17 10.76 -23.29
C ILE A 408 -10.97 11.81 -24.05
N LYS A 409 -10.28 12.60 -24.87
CA LYS A 409 -10.91 13.45 -25.87
C LYS A 409 -11.39 12.61 -27.05
N ALA A 410 -12.66 12.72 -27.42
CA ALA A 410 -13.22 12.00 -28.55
C ALA A 410 -14.42 12.73 -29.16
N ARG A 411 -14.65 12.48 -30.45
CA ARG A 411 -15.87 12.89 -31.17
C ARG A 411 -16.80 11.71 -31.41
N TYR A 412 -16.24 10.52 -31.55
CA TYR A 412 -16.95 9.30 -31.85
C TYR A 412 -16.89 8.37 -30.65
N ILE A 413 -18.01 7.71 -30.36
CA ILE A 413 -18.10 6.66 -29.36
C ILE A 413 -18.71 5.41 -29.98
N ARG A 414 -18.22 4.24 -29.58
CA ARG A 414 -18.74 2.95 -29.98
C ARG A 414 -19.16 2.16 -28.74
N LEU A 415 -20.40 1.69 -28.75
CA LEU A 415 -20.89 0.65 -27.86
C LEU A 415 -20.68 -0.69 -28.55
N THR A 416 -20.06 -1.63 -27.85
CA THR A 416 -19.88 -3.00 -28.31
C THR A 416 -20.53 -3.97 -27.30
N ILE A 417 -21.36 -4.89 -27.78
CA ILE A 417 -21.83 -6.06 -27.04
C ILE A 417 -21.02 -7.26 -27.56
N PRO A 418 -19.97 -7.69 -26.83
CA PRO A 418 -19.03 -8.70 -27.32
C PRO A 418 -19.62 -10.12 -27.27
N ASP A 419 -19.07 -11.03 -28.06
CA ASP A 419 -19.43 -12.45 -28.10
C ASP A 419 -18.76 -13.30 -27.00
N ASP A 420 -17.64 -12.82 -26.45
CA ASP A 420 -16.85 -13.52 -25.43
C ASP A 420 -17.33 -13.29 -23.97
N GLY A 421 -18.29 -12.38 -23.77
CA GLY A 421 -18.79 -11.97 -22.45
C GLY A 421 -19.96 -12.81 -21.89
N GLY A 422 -20.35 -13.89 -22.57
CA GLY A 422 -21.55 -14.67 -22.24
C GLY A 422 -22.86 -13.96 -22.60
N ASN A 423 -22.78 -12.96 -23.49
CA ASN A 423 -23.94 -12.27 -24.05
C ASN A 423 -24.74 -13.21 -24.96
N SER A 424 -26.03 -12.92 -25.09
CA SER A 424 -26.93 -13.56 -26.07
C SER A 424 -27.28 -12.57 -27.18
N THR A 425 -27.91 -13.05 -28.25
CA THR A 425 -28.38 -12.22 -29.37
C THR A 425 -29.56 -11.31 -29.01
N VAL A 426 -30.10 -11.42 -27.79
CA VAL A 426 -31.17 -10.55 -27.28
C VAL A 426 -30.54 -9.44 -26.45
N ALA A 427 -30.67 -8.20 -26.91
CA ALA A 427 -30.16 -7.02 -26.24
C ALA A 427 -31.12 -5.84 -26.45
N ALA A 428 -31.44 -5.11 -25.39
CA ALA A 428 -32.26 -3.92 -25.49
C ALA A 428 -31.81 -2.83 -24.50
N ILE A 429 -31.63 -1.61 -25.00
CA ILE A 429 -31.13 -0.47 -24.22
C ILE A 429 -31.96 0.74 -24.64
N ARG A 430 -32.51 1.45 -23.66
CA ARG A 430 -33.30 2.66 -23.89
C ARG A 430 -32.41 3.76 -24.41
N GLU A 431 -31.42 4.16 -23.61
CA GLU A 431 -30.62 5.35 -23.86
C GLU A 431 -29.14 5.11 -23.54
N LEU A 432 -28.27 5.77 -24.30
CA LEU A 432 -26.84 5.94 -24.04
C LEU A 432 -26.57 7.44 -23.88
N ASP A 433 -26.05 7.83 -22.73
CA ASP A 433 -25.59 9.20 -22.47
C ASP A 433 -24.07 9.23 -22.28
N VAL A 434 -23.46 10.38 -22.56
CA VAL A 434 -22.07 10.68 -22.23
C VAL A 434 -22.04 11.84 -21.25
N LYS A 435 -21.24 11.71 -20.18
CA LYS A 435 -20.90 12.80 -19.28
C LYS A 435 -19.46 13.24 -19.53
N GLY A 436 -19.23 14.56 -19.55
CA GLY A 436 -17.90 15.08 -19.83
C GLY A 436 -17.85 16.59 -19.96
N THR A 437 -16.93 17.08 -20.77
CA THR A 437 -16.81 18.51 -21.12
C THR A 437 -16.56 18.69 -22.61
N ILE A 438 -17.29 19.61 -23.24
CA ILE A 438 -17.11 19.93 -24.66
C ILE A 438 -15.78 20.69 -24.81
N ILE A 439 -14.94 20.23 -25.74
CA ILE A 439 -13.64 20.83 -26.07
C ILE A 439 -13.77 21.49 -27.45
N ASN A 440 -13.62 22.82 -27.46
CA ASN A 440 -13.68 23.63 -28.68
C ASN A 440 -12.36 23.60 -29.46
#